data_AF-A0A5M5MB18-F1
#
_entry.id   AF-A0A5M5MB18-F1
#
_cell.length_a   1.000
_cell.length_b   1.000
_cell.length_c   1.000
_cell.angle_alpha   90.00
_cell.angle_beta   90.00
_cell.angle_gamma   90.00
#
_symmetry.space_group_name_H-M   'P 1'
#
loop_
_entity.id
_entity.type
_entity.pdbx_description
1 polymer ?
#
loop_
_entity_poly.entity_id
_entity_poly.type
_entity_poly.pdbx_seq_one_letter_code
_entity_poly.pdbx_strand_id
1 'polypeptide(L)'
;MSVNYDLYETPDLAKSGEEQPLHARVVLKGSYTAEEFVEQVTILQHMPHAQVVGVIEAISKELQHLLLKGFSVELGDIGYFTLSLSVNKKVLEPKDLRSPSISLKDINFRVNRQFKKEIESRIELQRCHSPFRVKNPLEEEKCLQRLNIFFEDHSCINRQDYAQLVGKTKKQALQDINAFIEKGILKKYGAGRSVVYIKVG
;
A
#
# COMPACT_ATOMS: atom_id res chain seq x y z
N MET A 1 -11.78 -12.37 15.88
CA MET A 1 -11.73 -11.26 14.89
C MET A 1 -10.71 -11.70 13.84
N SER A 2 -11.03 -11.76 12.55
CA SER A 2 -10.11 -12.29 11.55
C SER A 2 -9.31 -11.22 10.80
N VAL A 3 -8.07 -11.55 10.45
CA VAL A 3 -7.24 -10.82 9.48
C VAL A 3 -7.38 -11.50 8.13
N ASN A 4 -7.85 -10.75 7.14
CA ASN A 4 -8.01 -11.24 5.79
C ASN A 4 -6.67 -11.26 5.06
N TYR A 5 -6.39 -12.32 4.31
CA TYR A 5 -5.21 -12.39 3.43
C TYR A 5 -5.58 -12.88 2.04
N ASP A 6 -4.74 -12.53 1.06
CA ASP A 6 -4.78 -13.05 -0.30
C ASP A 6 -3.38 -13.47 -0.75
N LEU A 7 -3.30 -14.33 -1.76
CA LEU A 7 -2.05 -14.86 -2.30
C LEU A 7 -1.66 -14.13 -3.59
N TYR A 8 -0.41 -13.69 -3.65
CA TYR A 8 0.19 -12.97 -4.77
C TYR A 8 1.35 -13.78 -5.35
N GLU A 9 1.51 -13.74 -6.67
CA GLU A 9 2.71 -14.26 -7.33
C GLU A 9 3.91 -13.39 -6.93
N THR A 10 5.01 -14.03 -6.59
CA THR A 10 6.27 -13.33 -6.35
C THR A 10 6.80 -12.87 -7.70
N PRO A 11 7.08 -11.57 -7.90
CA PRO A 11 7.59 -11.09 -9.18
C PRO A 11 8.95 -11.73 -9.46
N ASP A 12 9.08 -12.35 -10.65
CA ASP A 12 10.33 -12.92 -11.12
C ASP A 12 11.32 -11.79 -11.43
N LEU A 13 12.23 -11.54 -10.48
CA LEU A 13 13.29 -10.53 -10.61
C LEU A 13 14.39 -10.99 -11.59
N ALA A 14 14.52 -12.30 -11.83
CA ALA A 14 15.55 -12.89 -12.67
C ALA A 14 15.11 -13.07 -14.13
N LYS A 15 13.80 -12.94 -14.43
CA LYS A 15 13.20 -13.21 -15.74
C LYS A 15 13.53 -14.63 -16.24
N SER A 16 13.63 -15.60 -15.33
CA SER A 16 13.94 -16.99 -15.68
C SER A 16 12.75 -17.69 -16.35
N GLY A 17 11.53 -17.18 -16.16
CA GLY A 17 10.30 -17.79 -16.69
C GLY A 17 9.81 -18.99 -15.87
N GLU A 18 10.39 -19.24 -14.70
CA GLU A 18 9.96 -20.28 -13.77
C GLU A 18 8.77 -19.82 -12.93
N GLU A 19 7.86 -20.75 -12.61
CA GLU A 19 6.74 -20.50 -11.69
C GLU A 19 7.26 -20.08 -10.32
N GLN A 20 6.93 -18.85 -9.92
CA GLN A 20 7.38 -18.28 -8.66
C GLN A 20 6.43 -18.68 -7.51
N PRO A 21 6.97 -18.87 -6.28
CA PRO A 21 6.14 -19.20 -5.13
C PRO A 21 5.15 -18.08 -4.85
N LEU A 22 3.94 -18.46 -4.45
CA LEU A 22 2.95 -17.51 -3.95
C LEU A 22 3.35 -16.99 -2.57
N HIS A 23 3.17 -15.70 -2.33
CA HIS A 23 3.31 -15.10 -1.01
C HIS A 23 1.99 -14.49 -0.53
N ALA A 24 1.69 -14.65 0.76
CA ALA A 24 0.50 -14.09 1.37
C ALA A 24 0.70 -12.60 1.66
N ARG A 25 -0.34 -11.80 1.44
CA ARG A 25 -0.43 -10.40 1.88
C ARG A 25 -1.73 -10.16 2.62
N VAL A 26 -1.67 -9.33 3.66
CA VAL A 26 -2.86 -8.86 4.37
C VAL A 26 -3.70 -8.00 3.45
N VAL A 27 -5.01 -8.28 3.38
CA VAL A 27 -6.01 -7.44 2.75
C VAL A 27 -6.52 -6.47 3.81
N LEU A 28 -6.05 -5.22 3.73
CA LEU A 28 -6.43 -4.17 4.67
C LEU A 28 -7.95 -3.92 4.59
N LYS A 29 -8.61 -3.86 5.74
CA LYS A 29 -10.03 -3.48 5.86
C LYS A 29 -10.25 -1.96 5.78
N GLY A 30 -9.18 -1.20 6.05
CA GLY A 30 -9.16 0.25 6.13
C GLY A 30 -7.88 0.70 6.84
N SER A 31 -7.79 2.00 7.11
CA SER A 31 -6.71 2.62 7.89
C SER A 31 -7.32 3.56 8.92
N TYR A 32 -6.74 3.60 10.12
CA TYR A 32 -7.06 4.62 11.11
C TYR A 32 -6.04 5.76 11.00
N THR A 33 -6.52 6.98 11.01
CA THR A 33 -5.71 8.18 11.24
C THR A 33 -5.32 8.27 12.72
N ALA A 34 -4.36 9.15 13.03
CA ALA A 34 -3.96 9.39 14.41
C ALA A 34 -5.14 9.92 15.26
N GLU A 35 -5.97 10.80 14.70
CA GLU A 35 -7.15 11.36 15.36
C GLU A 35 -8.20 10.29 15.65
N GLU A 36 -8.57 9.48 14.65
CA GLU A 36 -9.53 8.38 14.84
C GLU A 36 -9.02 7.36 15.87
N PHE A 37 -7.72 7.07 15.88
CA PHE A 37 -7.13 6.17 16.89
C PHE A 37 -7.18 6.77 18.30
N VAL A 38 -6.85 8.05 18.45
CA VAL A 38 -6.94 8.76 19.74
C VAL A 38 -8.39 8.82 20.24
N GLU A 39 -9.34 9.06 19.34
CA GLU A 39 -10.76 9.04 19.67
C GLU A 39 -11.20 7.65 20.18
N GLN A 40 -10.78 6.57 19.51
CA GLN A 40 -11.04 5.21 20.00
C GLN A 40 -10.48 4.98 21.41
N VAL A 41 -9.24 5.40 21.67
CA VAL A 41 -8.62 5.26 23.01
C VAL A 41 -9.38 6.08 24.05
N THR A 42 -9.73 7.33 23.73
CA THR A 42 -10.50 8.25 24.58
C THR A 42 -11.83 7.63 24.99
N ILE A 43 -12.58 7.09 24.02
CA ILE A 43 -13.87 6.44 24.25
C ILE A 43 -13.71 5.18 25.11
N LEU A 44 -12.77 4.31 24.76
CA LEU A 44 -12.58 3.02 25.43
C LEU A 44 -12.04 3.14 26.86
N GLN A 45 -11.20 4.15 27.12
CA GLN A 45 -10.56 4.36 28.42
C GLN A 45 -11.23 5.46 29.26
N HIS A 46 -12.29 6.09 28.74
CA HIS A 46 -12.98 7.22 29.37
C HIS A 46 -12.04 8.36 29.78
N MET A 47 -11.00 8.60 28.98
CA MET A 47 -10.03 9.67 29.21
C MET A 47 -10.43 10.94 28.45
N PRO A 48 -10.12 12.15 28.94
CA PRO A 48 -10.31 13.37 28.17
C PRO A 48 -9.42 13.40 26.92
N HIS A 49 -10.00 13.70 25.76
CA HIS A 49 -9.30 13.71 24.47
C HIS A 49 -8.03 14.58 24.49
N ALA A 50 -8.14 15.81 25.02
CA ALA A 50 -7.02 16.74 25.13
C ALA A 50 -5.85 16.18 25.95
N GLN A 51 -6.14 15.34 26.96
CA GLN A 51 -5.11 14.71 27.77
C GLN A 51 -4.36 13.64 26.97
N VAL A 52 -5.07 12.80 26.22
CA VAL A 52 -4.45 11.76 25.38
C VAL A 52 -3.57 12.38 24.30
N VAL A 53 -4.05 13.43 23.62
CA VAL A 53 -3.27 14.18 22.63
C VAL A 53 -2.01 14.78 23.26
N GLY A 54 -2.15 15.45 24.42
CA GLY A 54 -1.02 16.07 25.11
C GLY A 54 0.05 15.05 25.55
N VAL A 55 -0.36 13.86 25.99
CA VAL A 55 0.58 12.79 26.37
C VAL A 55 1.33 12.26 25.14
N ILE A 56 0.63 12.01 24.02
CA ILE A 56 1.26 11.55 22.78
C ILE A 56 2.28 12.57 22.27
N GLU A 57 1.94 13.86 22.30
CA GLU A 57 2.85 14.93 21.90
C GLU A 57 4.08 15.00 22.82
N ALA A 58 3.89 14.89 24.14
CA ALA A 58 4.99 14.88 25.10
C ALA A 58 5.94 13.68 24.88
N ILE A 59 5.40 12.48 24.65
CA ILE A 59 6.18 11.28 24.33
C ILE A 59 6.96 11.49 23.02
N SER A 60 6.33 12.05 21.99
CA SER A 60 6.98 12.30 20.70
C SER A 60 8.18 13.24 20.84
N LYS A 61 8.04 14.33 21.60
CA LYS A 61 9.13 15.29 21.86
C LYS A 61 10.28 14.66 22.64
N GLU A 62 9.98 13.93 23.71
CA GLU A 62 11.03 13.30 24.52
C GLU A 62 11.74 12.18 23.75
N LEU A 63 10.99 11.38 22.98
CA LEU A 63 11.57 10.36 22.09
C LEU A 63 12.55 10.99 21.10
N GLN A 64 12.17 12.08 20.44
CA GLN A 64 13.05 12.80 19.52
C GLN A 64 14.33 13.29 20.21
N HIS A 65 14.19 13.90 21.40
CA HIS A 65 15.32 14.41 22.18
C HIS A 65 16.32 13.32 22.57
N LEU A 66 15.83 12.16 23.03
CA LEU A 66 16.68 11.04 23.42
C LEU A 66 17.36 10.36 22.22
N LEU A 67 16.67 10.24 21.09
CA LEU A 67 17.27 9.74 19.86
C LEU A 67 18.38 10.66 19.36
N LEU A 68 18.20 11.98 19.40
CA LEU A 68 19.24 12.95 19.04
C LEU A 68 20.49 12.85 19.93
N LYS A 69 20.34 12.37 21.16
CA LYS A 69 21.46 12.06 22.07
C LYS A 69 22.10 10.69 21.81
N GLY A 70 21.60 9.93 20.85
CA GLY A 70 22.12 8.61 20.48
C GLY A 70 21.62 7.46 21.35
N PHE A 71 20.56 7.66 22.16
CA PHE A 71 19.99 6.58 22.97
C PHE A 71 19.08 5.67 22.14
N SER A 72 18.98 4.41 22.57
CA SER A 72 17.88 3.52 22.21
C SER A 72 16.75 3.74 23.21
N VAL A 73 15.53 3.96 22.72
CA VAL A 73 14.37 4.27 23.58
C VAL A 73 13.34 3.17 23.50
N GLU A 74 13.00 2.58 24.64
CA GLU A 74 11.89 1.63 24.79
C GLU A 74 10.57 2.39 25.01
N LEU A 75 9.56 2.07 24.20
CA LEU A 75 8.21 2.61 24.35
C LEU A 75 7.27 1.54 24.90
N GLY A 76 7.28 1.41 26.23
CA GLY A 76 6.50 0.41 26.96
C GLY A 76 6.65 -0.99 26.37
N ASP A 77 5.56 -1.73 26.30
CA ASP A 77 5.56 -3.09 25.73
C ASP A 77 5.54 -3.10 24.19
N ILE A 78 5.49 -1.96 23.52
CA ILE A 78 5.32 -1.91 22.06
C ILE A 78 6.62 -2.24 21.34
N GLY A 79 7.74 -1.63 21.75
CA GLY A 79 9.03 -1.85 21.11
C GLY A 79 10.08 -0.78 21.37
N TYR A 80 11.16 -0.83 20.57
CA TYR A 80 12.34 0.02 20.71
C TYR A 80 12.56 0.87 19.45
N PHE A 81 12.92 2.14 19.67
CA PHE A 81 13.39 3.05 18.63
C PHE A 81 14.91 3.19 18.69
N THR A 82 15.56 3.09 17.54
CA THR A 82 17.02 3.24 17.41
C THR A 82 17.38 4.00 16.14
N LEU A 83 18.47 4.77 16.18
CA LEU A 83 19.02 5.39 14.97
C LEU A 83 19.93 4.41 14.22
N SER A 84 19.93 4.50 12.90
CA SER A 84 20.90 3.85 12.04
C SER A 84 21.63 4.87 11.19
N LEU A 85 22.95 4.68 11.05
CA LEU A 85 23.81 5.57 10.29
C LEU A 85 24.28 4.87 9.01
N SER A 86 24.51 5.66 7.95
CA SER A 86 25.13 5.21 6.71
C SER A 86 26.37 6.03 6.43
N VAL A 87 27.32 5.39 5.74
CA VAL A 87 28.50 6.07 5.22
C VAL A 87 28.26 6.38 3.75
N ASN A 88 28.38 7.66 3.39
CA ASN A 88 28.09 8.17 2.04
C ASN A 88 29.25 7.99 1.05
N LYS A 89 30.35 7.38 1.49
CA LYS A 89 31.55 7.12 0.69
C LYS A 89 32.00 5.67 0.89
N LYS A 90 32.41 4.99 -0.19
CA LYS A 90 33.10 3.70 -0.08
C LYS A 90 34.49 3.97 0.54
N VAL A 91 34.60 3.71 1.82
CA VAL A 91 35.83 3.84 2.60
C VAL A 91 36.24 2.44 3.03
N LEU A 92 37.46 2.03 2.67
CA LEU A 92 38.02 0.72 3.01
C LEU A 92 38.85 0.77 4.31
N GLU A 93 39.42 1.93 4.65
CA GLU A 93 40.18 2.15 5.89
C GLU A 93 39.47 3.13 6.84
N PRO A 94 39.33 2.81 8.14
CA PRO A 94 38.69 3.69 9.12
C PRO A 94 39.29 5.11 9.20
N LYS A 95 40.57 5.26 8.85
CA LYS A 95 41.30 6.54 8.91
C LYS A 95 40.81 7.58 7.89
N ASP A 96 40.18 7.13 6.81
CA ASP A 96 39.61 8.00 5.77
C ASP A 96 38.16 8.40 6.07
N LEU A 97 37.59 7.87 7.16
CA LEU A 97 36.23 8.17 7.60
C LEU A 97 36.23 9.43 8.47
N ARG A 98 35.68 10.52 7.94
CA ARG A 98 35.44 11.76 8.69
C ARG A 98 33.95 11.89 9.02
N SER A 99 33.61 12.60 10.11
CA SER A 99 32.21 12.82 10.53
C SER A 99 31.28 13.33 9.42
N PRO A 100 31.70 14.22 8.48
CA PRO A 100 30.85 14.66 7.36
C PRO A 100 30.48 13.54 6.36
N SER A 101 31.19 12.42 6.38
CA SER A 101 30.91 11.26 5.52
C SER A 101 29.84 10.33 6.10
N ILE A 102 29.39 10.58 7.34
CA ILE A 102 28.38 9.80 8.04
C ILE A 102 27.08 10.60 8.06
N SER A 103 25.97 9.96 7.68
CA SER A 103 24.64 10.56 7.77
C SER A 103 23.67 9.61 8.46
N LEU A 104 22.57 10.18 8.95
CA LEU A 104 21.43 9.37 9.38
C LEU A 104 20.90 8.59 8.17
N LYS A 105 20.83 7.26 8.33
CA LYS A 105 20.24 6.34 7.34
C LYS A 105 18.75 6.19 7.59
N ASP A 106 18.38 5.85 8.83
CA ASP A 106 17.01 5.54 9.20
C ASP A 106 16.77 5.63 10.72
N ILE A 107 15.49 5.65 11.12
CA ILE A 107 15.01 5.42 12.47
C ILE A 107 14.33 4.06 12.51
N ASN A 108 14.99 3.05 13.08
CA ASN A 108 14.42 1.72 13.14
C ASN A 108 13.46 1.60 14.32
N PHE A 109 12.29 1.02 14.06
CA PHE A 109 11.39 0.54 15.09
C PHE A 109 11.43 -0.99 15.17
N ARG A 110 11.85 -1.51 16.32
CA ARG A 110 11.85 -2.96 16.59
C ARG A 110 10.71 -3.29 17.55
N VAL A 111 9.71 -4.02 17.05
CA VAL A 111 8.59 -4.51 17.85
C VAL A 111 9.09 -5.43 18.97
N ASN A 112 8.54 -5.27 20.18
CA ASN A 112 8.86 -6.14 21.31
C ASN A 112 8.43 -7.59 21.00
N ARG A 113 9.26 -8.56 21.38
CA ARG A 113 8.99 -9.98 21.16
C ARG A 113 7.71 -10.44 21.87
N GLN A 114 7.43 -9.92 23.06
CA GLN A 114 6.24 -10.29 23.83
C GLN A 114 4.97 -9.76 23.16
N PHE A 115 4.96 -8.49 22.74
CA PHE A 115 3.88 -7.89 21.97
C PHE A 115 3.57 -8.66 20.67
N LYS A 116 4.62 -9.05 19.94
CA LYS A 116 4.46 -9.89 18.75
C LYS A 116 3.80 -11.24 19.08
N LYS A 117 4.24 -11.92 20.14
CA LYS A 117 3.67 -13.21 20.57
C LYS A 117 2.19 -13.10 20.95
N GLU A 118 1.80 -12.01 21.59
CA GLU A 118 0.40 -11.77 21.96
C GLU A 118 -0.51 -11.67 20.73
N ILE A 119 -0.05 -10.97 19.69
CA ILE A 119 -0.77 -10.91 18.41
C ILE A 119 -0.79 -12.30 17.74
N GLU A 120 0.35 -12.98 17.66
CA GLU A 120 0.44 -14.33 17.08
C GLU A 120 -0.47 -15.35 17.77
N SER A 121 -0.68 -15.22 19.08
CA SER A 121 -1.56 -16.13 19.84
C SER A 121 -3.05 -15.93 19.57
N ARG A 122 -3.45 -14.76 19.07
CA ARG A 122 -4.87 -14.37 18.88
C ARG A 122 -5.28 -14.19 17.42
N ILE A 123 -4.31 -14.16 16.51
CA ILE A 123 -4.58 -13.87 15.10
C ILE A 123 -5.28 -15.05 14.43
N GLU A 124 -6.46 -14.79 13.87
CA GLU A 124 -7.19 -15.73 13.02
C GLU A 124 -7.05 -15.28 11.56
N LEU A 125 -6.41 -16.10 10.72
CA LEU A 125 -6.20 -15.78 9.31
C LEU A 125 -7.32 -16.36 8.44
N GLN A 126 -8.00 -15.49 7.69
CA GLN A 126 -9.06 -15.90 6.77
C GLN A 126 -8.66 -15.57 5.33
N ARG A 127 -8.70 -16.59 4.46
CA ARG A 127 -8.44 -16.37 3.04
C ARG A 127 -9.63 -15.65 2.44
N CYS A 128 -9.37 -14.53 1.76
CA CYS A 128 -10.34 -13.87 0.92
C CYS A 128 -9.74 -13.65 -0.47
N HIS A 129 -10.59 -13.52 -1.48
CA HIS A 129 -10.16 -12.94 -2.74
C HIS A 129 -10.38 -11.45 -2.65
N SER A 130 -9.28 -10.70 -2.67
CA SER A 130 -9.37 -9.24 -2.59
C SER A 130 -10.27 -8.77 -3.74
N PRO A 131 -11.27 -7.91 -3.50
CA PRO A 131 -12.09 -7.35 -4.57
C PRO A 131 -11.26 -6.50 -5.55
N PHE A 132 -10.06 -6.10 -5.14
CA PHE A 132 -9.06 -5.41 -5.97
C PHE A 132 -8.13 -6.38 -6.72
N ARG A 133 -8.25 -7.69 -6.48
CA ARG A 133 -7.53 -8.72 -7.23
C ARG A 133 -8.28 -9.00 -8.52
N VAL A 134 -7.74 -8.50 -9.63
CA VAL A 134 -8.13 -8.89 -10.99
C VAL A 134 -7.62 -10.31 -11.23
N LYS A 135 -8.32 -11.30 -10.68
CA LYS A 135 -7.86 -12.70 -10.68
C LYS A 135 -8.13 -13.43 -11.99
N ASN A 136 -8.85 -12.80 -12.90
CA ASN A 136 -8.92 -13.13 -14.31
C ASN A 136 -9.16 -11.79 -15.01
N PRO A 137 -8.23 -11.27 -15.83
CA PRO A 137 -8.64 -10.30 -16.84
C PRO A 137 -9.84 -10.93 -17.54
N LEU A 138 -11.01 -10.26 -17.53
CA LEU A 138 -12.11 -10.69 -18.39
C LEU A 138 -11.54 -10.90 -19.78
N GLU A 139 -11.79 -12.09 -20.36
CA GLU A 139 -11.47 -12.39 -21.75
C GLU A 139 -11.96 -11.23 -22.61
N GLU A 140 -11.19 -10.93 -23.66
CA GLU A 140 -11.43 -9.76 -24.49
C GLU A 140 -12.88 -9.71 -25.01
N GLU A 141 -13.47 -10.87 -25.34
CA GLU A 141 -14.88 -11.00 -25.73
C GLU A 141 -15.86 -10.55 -24.63
N LYS A 142 -15.65 -10.95 -23.38
CA LYS A 142 -16.55 -10.55 -22.28
C LYS A 142 -16.36 -9.07 -21.92
N CYS A 143 -15.15 -8.54 -22.05
CA CYS A 143 -14.90 -7.09 -21.97
C CYS A 143 -15.70 -6.34 -23.03
N LEU A 144 -15.66 -6.82 -24.28
CA LEU A 144 -16.38 -6.22 -25.40
C LEU A 144 -17.89 -6.32 -25.22
N GLN A 145 -18.42 -7.45 -24.73
CA GLN A 145 -19.84 -7.60 -24.41
C GLN A 145 -20.31 -6.57 -23.36
N ARG A 146 -19.60 -6.44 -22.24
CA ARG A 146 -19.94 -5.45 -21.21
C ARG A 146 -19.83 -4.01 -21.73
N LEU A 147 -18.82 -3.74 -22.54
CA LEU A 147 -18.62 -2.44 -23.16
C LEU A 147 -19.77 -2.11 -24.13
N ASN A 148 -20.23 -3.08 -24.92
CA ASN A 148 -21.38 -2.90 -25.81
C ASN A 148 -22.68 -2.63 -25.05
N ILE A 149 -22.96 -3.39 -23.97
CA ILE A 149 -24.12 -3.14 -23.09
C ILE A 149 -24.04 -1.74 -22.50
N PHE A 150 -22.86 -1.30 -22.05
CA PHE A 150 -22.69 0.05 -21.51
C PHE A 150 -23.04 1.15 -22.53
N PHE A 151 -22.68 0.94 -23.81
CA PHE A 151 -23.01 1.85 -24.89
C PHE A 151 -24.48 1.85 -25.32
N GLU A 152 -25.31 0.92 -24.83
CA GLU A 152 -26.76 0.99 -25.03
C GLU A 152 -27.37 2.16 -24.24
N ASP A 153 -26.86 2.41 -23.02
CA ASP A 153 -27.36 3.46 -22.13
C ASP A 153 -26.49 4.73 -22.08
N HIS A 154 -25.22 4.66 -22.51
CA HIS A 154 -24.24 5.75 -22.38
C HIS A 154 -23.55 6.07 -23.72
N SER A 155 -23.35 7.34 -24.03
CA SER A 155 -22.75 7.78 -25.30
C SER A 155 -21.22 7.70 -25.35
N CYS A 156 -20.54 7.72 -24.20
CA CYS A 156 -19.08 7.69 -24.11
C CYS A 156 -18.61 7.05 -22.80
N ILE A 157 -17.38 6.55 -22.78
CA ILE A 157 -16.75 5.95 -21.58
C ILE A 157 -15.35 6.51 -21.38
N ASN A 158 -14.94 6.77 -20.14
CA ASN A 158 -13.56 7.12 -19.83
C ASN A 158 -12.77 5.88 -19.33
N ARG A 159 -11.44 6.00 -19.22
CA ARG A 159 -10.58 4.87 -18.78
C ARG A 159 -10.92 4.34 -17.39
N GLN A 160 -11.31 5.22 -16.46
CA GLN A 160 -11.61 4.84 -15.09
C GLN A 160 -12.93 4.07 -15.02
N ASP A 161 -13.95 4.55 -15.73
CA ASP A 161 -15.25 3.91 -15.82
C ASP A 161 -15.13 2.54 -16.50
N TYR A 162 -14.33 2.45 -17.58
CA TYR A 162 -14.02 1.18 -18.21
C TYR A 162 -13.31 0.22 -17.23
N ALA A 163 -12.28 0.70 -16.52
CA ALA A 163 -11.56 -0.11 -15.54
C ALA A 163 -12.48 -0.65 -14.44
N GLN A 164 -13.48 0.12 -14.01
CA GLN A 164 -14.51 -0.32 -13.06
C GLN A 164 -15.49 -1.32 -13.71
N LEU A 165 -15.96 -1.05 -14.92
CA LEU A 165 -16.91 -1.90 -15.68
C LEU A 165 -16.37 -3.32 -15.89
N VAL A 166 -15.09 -3.44 -16.24
CA VAL A 166 -14.43 -4.74 -16.49
C VAL A 166 -13.59 -5.22 -15.31
N GLY A 167 -13.59 -4.50 -14.18
CA GLY A 167 -12.82 -4.86 -12.99
C GLY A 167 -11.32 -5.06 -13.25
N LYS A 168 -10.73 -4.29 -14.17
CA LYS A 168 -9.30 -4.37 -14.54
C LYS A 168 -8.49 -3.24 -13.93
N THR A 169 -7.18 -3.45 -13.77
CA THR A 169 -6.28 -2.37 -13.32
C THR A 169 -6.23 -1.24 -14.37
N LYS A 170 -5.87 -0.03 -13.93
CA LYS A 170 -5.71 1.15 -14.81
C LYS A 170 -4.77 0.93 -16.01
N LYS A 171 -3.79 0.01 -15.88
CA LYS A 171 -2.83 -0.34 -16.95
C LYS A 171 -3.45 -1.33 -17.94
N GLN A 172 -4.09 -2.40 -17.45
CA GLN A 172 -4.78 -3.38 -18.28
C GLN A 172 -5.96 -2.76 -19.03
N ALA A 173 -6.73 -1.90 -18.37
CA ALA A 173 -7.81 -1.14 -18.97
C ALA A 173 -7.33 -0.31 -20.19
N LEU A 174 -6.14 0.30 -20.09
CA LEU A 174 -5.56 1.06 -21.19
C LEU A 174 -5.09 0.17 -22.34
N GLN A 175 -4.57 -1.03 -22.04
CA GLN A 175 -4.19 -2.00 -23.06
C GLN A 175 -5.41 -2.49 -23.86
N ASP A 176 -6.48 -2.88 -23.17
CA ASP A 176 -7.75 -3.26 -23.81
C ASP A 176 -8.30 -2.14 -24.71
N ILE A 177 -8.37 -0.91 -24.19
CA ILE A 177 -8.89 0.23 -24.94
C ILE A 177 -8.04 0.48 -26.19
N ASN A 178 -6.72 0.38 -26.10
CA ASN A 178 -5.84 0.54 -27.26
C ASN A 178 -6.07 -0.58 -28.29
N ALA A 179 -6.24 -1.83 -27.84
CA ALA A 179 -6.58 -2.95 -28.73
C ALA A 179 -7.92 -2.74 -29.44
N PHE A 180 -8.94 -2.21 -28.74
CA PHE A 180 -10.23 -1.87 -29.34
C PHE A 180 -10.15 -0.69 -30.32
N ILE A 181 -9.24 0.25 -30.11
CA ILE A 181 -8.96 1.33 -31.08
C ILE A 181 -8.30 0.75 -32.33
N GLU A 182 -7.31 -0.13 -32.18
CA GLU A 182 -6.64 -0.81 -33.30
C GLU A 182 -7.62 -1.67 -34.12
N LYS A 183 -8.56 -2.33 -33.44
CA LYS A 183 -9.64 -3.11 -34.06
C LYS A 183 -10.77 -2.24 -34.65
N GLY A 184 -10.69 -0.92 -34.53
CA GLY A 184 -11.70 0.00 -35.07
C GLY A 184 -13.03 0.01 -34.32
N ILE A 185 -13.11 -0.54 -33.10
CA ILE A 185 -14.32 -0.59 -32.27
C ILE A 185 -14.51 0.73 -31.50
N LEU A 186 -13.41 1.32 -31.03
CA LEU A 186 -13.41 2.55 -30.25
C LEU A 186 -12.68 3.67 -30.97
N LYS A 187 -13.13 4.91 -30.75
CA LYS A 187 -12.41 6.11 -31.16
C LYS A 187 -12.17 7.02 -29.96
N LYS A 188 -10.93 7.50 -29.86
CA LYS A 188 -10.48 8.41 -28.80
C LYS A 188 -10.90 9.85 -29.13
N TYR A 189 -11.49 10.53 -28.15
CA TYR A 189 -11.83 11.96 -28.20
C TYR A 189 -11.30 12.69 -26.96
N GLY A 190 -10.91 13.95 -27.12
CA GLY A 190 -10.39 14.79 -26.03
C GLY A 190 -8.90 14.65 -25.75
N ALA A 191 -8.41 15.37 -24.75
CA ALA A 191 -6.98 15.47 -24.39
C ALA A 191 -6.76 15.48 -22.87
N GLY A 192 -5.67 14.86 -22.41
CA GLY A 192 -5.32 14.82 -20.99
C GLY A 192 -6.38 14.14 -20.11
N ARG A 193 -6.97 14.90 -19.17
CA ARG A 193 -7.98 14.40 -18.23
C ARG A 193 -9.39 14.31 -18.82
N SER A 194 -9.66 14.95 -19.97
CA SER A 194 -10.96 14.93 -20.65
C SER A 194 -11.02 13.87 -21.76
N VAL A 195 -10.10 12.90 -21.76
CA VAL A 195 -10.12 11.80 -22.74
C VAL A 195 -11.30 10.88 -22.49
N VAL A 196 -12.14 10.73 -23.50
CA VAL A 196 -13.26 9.79 -23.56
C VAL A 196 -13.16 8.93 -24.82
N TYR A 197 -13.77 7.76 -24.76
CA TYR A 197 -13.81 6.80 -25.85
C TYR A 197 -15.27 6.59 -26.27
N ILE A 198 -15.52 6.65 -27.57
CA ILE A 198 -16.84 6.43 -28.15
C ILE A 198 -16.82 5.22 -29.06
N LYS A 199 -17.95 4.53 -29.17
CA LYS A 199 -18.14 3.42 -30.10
C LYS A 199 -18.11 3.94 -31.54
N VAL A 200 -17.36 3.26 -32.39
CA VAL A 200 -17.37 3.46 -33.84
C VAL A 200 -18.55 2.65 -34.39
N GLY A 201 -19.41 3.32 -35.17
CA GLY A 201 -20.57 2.70 -35.81
C GLY A 201 -20.18 1.80 -36.97
#